data_AF-A0A158CHZ5-F1
#
_entry.id   AF-A0A158CHZ5-F1
#
_cell.length_a   1.000
_cell.length_b   1.000
_cell.length_c   1.000
_cell.angle_alpha   90.00
_cell.angle_beta   90.00
_cell.angle_gamma   90.00
#
_symmetry.space_group_name_H-M   'P 1'
#
loop_
_entity.id
_entity.type
_entity.pdbx_description
1 polymer ?
#
loop_
_entity_poly.entity_id
_entity_poly.type
_entity_poly.pdbx_seq_one_letter_code
_entity_poly.pdbx_strand_id
1 'polypeptide(L)'
;MKKLQDLGCSKAVVGLVVPTGYSFNLDGANIYMTLAVLFLARATNIHLTIAQELTLLAVTMLTSKGSSAVVGAGFVALAASLAVVPTLPVAAMVLILGIDRFMPECRSLVNIIGNAVAVVVVSPWEGELDRSKMNAVLNGRQDQQIPIDGTVTLNGAQPVDGSAP
;
A
#
# COMPACT_ATOMS: atom_id res chain seq x y z
N MET A 1 -10.82 1.20 0.35
CA MET A 1 -11.68 0.56 -0.68
C MET A 1 -12.75 1.52 -1.22
N LYS A 2 -13.67 2.06 -0.41
CA LYS A 2 -14.74 2.99 -0.87
C LYS A 2 -14.22 4.14 -1.75
N LYS A 3 -13.18 4.86 -1.32
CA LYS A 3 -12.56 5.94 -2.11
C LYS A 3 -12.14 5.53 -3.54
N LEU A 4 -11.67 4.30 -3.73
CA LEU A 4 -11.25 3.79 -5.05
C LEU A 4 -12.46 3.47 -5.93
N GLN A 5 -13.55 2.98 -5.33
CA GLN A 5 -14.83 2.76 -6.03
C GLN A 5 -15.49 4.10 -6.41
N ASP A 6 -15.42 5.08 -5.50
CA ASP A 6 -15.88 6.44 -5.75
C ASP A 6 -15.06 7.12 -6.85
N LEU A 7 -13.76 6.81 -6.95
CA LEU A 7 -12.89 7.26 -8.04
C LEU A 7 -13.26 6.66 -9.41
N GLY A 8 -14.02 5.56 -9.47
CA GLY A 8 -14.44 4.90 -10.71
C GLY A 8 -13.79 3.56 -10.99
N CYS A 9 -13.01 3.00 -10.07
CA CYS A 9 -12.51 1.63 -10.17
C CYS A 9 -13.65 0.65 -9.81
N SER A 10 -13.84 -0.42 -10.59
CA SER A 10 -14.92 -1.37 -10.32
C SER A 10 -14.77 -2.10 -8.97
N LYS A 11 -15.89 -2.54 -8.41
CA LYS A 11 -15.90 -3.30 -7.14
C LYS A 11 -15.12 -4.61 -7.27
N ALA A 12 -15.13 -5.24 -8.44
CA ALA A 12 -14.41 -6.48 -8.70
C ALA A 12 -12.89 -6.26 -8.61
N VAL A 13 -12.35 -5.27 -9.32
CA VAL A 13 -10.91 -4.98 -9.29
C VAL A 13 -10.47 -4.54 -7.89
N VAL A 14 -11.20 -3.62 -7.25
CA VAL A 14 -10.89 -3.16 -5.89
C VAL A 14 -10.94 -4.33 -4.89
N GLY A 15 -11.95 -5.19 -5.00
CA GLY A 15 -12.18 -6.33 -4.12
C GLY A 15 -11.16 -7.46 -4.27
N LEU A 16 -10.47 -7.54 -5.41
CA LEU A 16 -9.39 -8.51 -5.61
C LEU A 16 -8.01 -7.93 -5.28
N VAL A 17 -7.70 -6.74 -5.83
CA VAL A 17 -6.36 -6.16 -5.78
C VAL A 17 -6.00 -5.66 -4.39
N VAL A 18 -6.92 -5.03 -3.66
CA VAL A 18 -6.61 -4.49 -2.31
C VAL A 18 -6.34 -5.61 -1.29
N PRO A 19 -7.18 -6.66 -1.17
CA PRO A 19 -6.90 -7.76 -0.23
C PRO A 19 -5.65 -8.57 -0.61
N THR A 20 -5.45 -8.84 -1.91
CA THR A 20 -4.24 -9.53 -2.39
C THR A 20 -2.99 -8.69 -2.10
N GLY A 21 -3.04 -7.40 -2.40
CA GLY A 21 -1.95 -6.47 -2.14
C GLY A 21 -1.61 -6.33 -0.66
N TYR A 22 -2.58 -6.45 0.25
CA TYR A 22 -2.30 -6.41 1.69
C TYR A 22 -1.34 -7.51 2.14
N SER A 23 -1.43 -8.70 1.54
CA SER A 23 -0.58 -9.84 1.86
C SER A 23 0.72 -9.88 1.05
N PHE A 24 0.66 -9.48 -0.23
CA PHE A 24 1.75 -9.72 -1.18
C PHE A 24 2.54 -8.46 -1.58
N ASN A 25 1.96 -7.27 -1.45
CA ASN A 25 2.64 -5.99 -1.70
C ASN A 25 3.15 -5.40 -0.38
N LEU A 26 4.15 -6.06 0.18
CA LEU A 26 4.84 -5.64 1.40
C LEU A 26 6.18 -4.94 1.09
N ASP A 27 6.17 -4.06 0.10
CA ASP A 27 7.37 -3.38 -0.37
C ASP A 27 7.93 -2.42 0.67
N GLY A 28 7.09 -1.74 1.44
CA GLY A 28 7.50 -0.91 2.57
C GLY A 28 8.27 -1.73 3.62
N ALA A 29 7.88 -2.99 3.86
CA ALA A 29 8.61 -3.87 4.76
C ALA A 29 9.97 -4.28 4.19
N ASN A 30 10.02 -4.61 2.90
CA ASN A 30 11.27 -4.95 2.23
C ASN A 30 12.27 -3.79 2.18
N ILE A 31 11.79 -2.59 1.82
CA ILE A 31 12.58 -1.35 1.81
C ILE A 31 13.13 -1.07 3.20
N TYR A 32 12.27 -1.13 4.23
CA TYR A 32 12.71 -0.91 5.61
C TYR A 32 13.78 -1.90 6.04
N MET A 33 13.56 -3.21 5.85
CA MET A 33 14.51 -4.22 6.31
C MET A 33 15.87 -4.08 5.61
N THR A 34 15.87 -3.85 4.30
CA THR A 34 17.10 -3.67 3.52
C THR A 34 17.86 -2.43 3.99
N LEU A 35 17.17 -1.27 4.06
CA LEU A 35 17.78 -0.02 4.48
C LEU A 35 18.23 -0.03 5.94
N ALA A 36 17.51 -0.72 6.82
CA ALA A 36 17.89 -0.86 8.22
C ALA A 36 19.20 -1.64 8.37
N VAL A 37 19.37 -2.76 7.67
CA VAL A 37 20.63 -3.52 7.71
C VAL A 37 21.77 -2.72 7.07
N LEU A 38 21.52 -2.02 5.96
CA LEU A 38 22.52 -1.12 5.36
C LEU A 38 22.92 0.00 6.34
N PHE A 39 21.95 0.64 6.99
CA PHE A 39 22.19 1.67 7.99
C PHE A 39 23.04 1.13 9.14
N LEU A 40 22.68 -0.03 9.69
CA LEU A 40 23.43 -0.66 10.77
C LEU A 40 24.87 -0.96 10.35
N ALA A 41 25.07 -1.53 9.17
CA ALA A 41 26.40 -1.81 8.64
C ALA A 41 27.25 -0.54 8.53
N ARG A 42 26.69 0.55 8.00
CA ARG A 42 27.40 1.83 7.92
C ARG A 42 27.65 2.44 9.30
N ALA A 43 26.69 2.37 10.21
CA ALA A 43 26.82 2.87 11.58
C ALA A 43 27.89 2.12 12.40
N THR A 44 28.11 0.83 12.09
CA THR A 44 29.16 0.01 12.73
C THR A 44 30.45 -0.05 11.92
N ASN A 45 30.62 0.76 10.87
CA ASN A 45 31.78 0.73 9.96
C ASN A 45 32.04 -0.64 9.31
N ILE A 46 31.00 -1.43 9.10
CA ILE A 46 31.05 -2.70 8.39
C ILE A 46 30.79 -2.44 6.91
N HIS A 47 31.74 -2.81 6.07
CA HIS A 47 31.58 -2.74 4.63
C HIS A 47 30.83 -3.96 4.11
N LEU A 48 29.74 -3.73 3.39
CA LEU A 48 29.02 -4.77 2.68
C LEU A 48 29.47 -4.82 1.23
N THR A 49 29.77 -6.02 0.75
CA THR A 49 30.01 -6.26 -0.67
C THR A 49 28.70 -6.19 -1.43
N ILE A 50 28.75 -5.89 -2.74
CA ILE A 50 27.56 -5.87 -3.59
C ILE A 50 26.82 -7.22 -3.58
N ALA A 51 27.56 -8.34 -3.47
CA ALA A 51 26.96 -9.67 -3.35
C ALA A 51 26.16 -9.82 -2.05
N GLN A 52 26.66 -9.28 -0.93
CA GLN A 52 25.93 -9.29 0.34
C GLN A 52 24.71 -8.37 0.30
N GLU A 53 24.81 -7.20 -0.34
CA GLU A 53 23.67 -6.29 -0.50
C GLU A 53 22.56 -6.92 -1.35
N LEU A 54 22.91 -7.60 -2.45
CA LEU A 54 21.95 -8.33 -3.28
C LEU A 54 21.37 -9.56 -2.56
N THR A 55 22.18 -10.29 -1.81
CA THR A 55 21.71 -11.45 -1.03
C THR A 55 20.77 -11.01 0.09
N LEU A 56 21.12 -9.92 0.78
CA LEU A 56 20.27 -9.29 1.78
C LEU A 56 18.93 -8.92 1.15
N LEU A 57 18.93 -8.20 0.03
CA LEU A 57 17.71 -7.81 -0.67
C LEU A 57 16.85 -9.04 -1.04
N ALA A 58 17.47 -10.11 -1.56
CA ALA A 58 16.75 -11.33 -1.93
C ALA A 58 16.10 -12.01 -0.72
N VAL A 59 16.83 -12.12 0.39
CA VAL A 59 16.32 -12.69 1.64
C VAL A 59 15.22 -11.82 2.23
N THR A 60 15.42 -10.49 2.31
CA THR A 60 14.39 -9.59 2.84
C THR A 60 13.14 -9.56 1.96
N MET A 61 13.26 -9.73 0.64
CA MET A 61 12.13 -9.84 -0.29
C MET A 61 11.32 -11.13 -0.09
N LEU A 62 12.00 -12.22 0.28
CA LEU A 62 11.36 -13.51 0.59
C LEU A 62 10.70 -13.45 1.97
N THR A 63 11.43 -12.97 2.98
CA THR A 63 10.95 -12.88 4.37
C THR A 63 9.81 -11.88 4.53
N SER A 64 9.81 -10.77 3.78
CA SER A 64 8.77 -9.74 3.89
C SER A 64 7.36 -10.29 3.63
N LYS A 65 7.20 -11.15 2.62
CA LYS A 65 5.91 -11.74 2.24
C LYS A 65 5.40 -12.73 3.29
N GLY A 66 6.32 -13.45 3.95
CA GLY A 66 6.00 -14.36 5.07
C GLY A 66 5.65 -13.65 6.38
N SER A 67 6.07 -12.39 6.55
CA SER A 67 5.83 -11.61 7.76
C SER A 67 4.44 -10.94 7.82
N SER A 68 3.64 -11.03 6.76
CA SER A 68 2.30 -10.39 6.63
C SER A 68 1.29 -10.83 7.71
N ALA A 69 1.46 -12.02 8.30
CA ALA A 69 0.45 -12.63 9.16
C ALA A 69 0.53 -12.25 10.65
N VAL A 70 1.65 -11.69 11.14
CA VAL A 70 1.91 -11.57 12.59
C VAL A 70 2.36 -10.15 12.96
N VAL A 71 1.70 -9.57 13.96
CA VAL A 71 2.08 -8.25 14.53
C VAL A 71 3.47 -8.36 15.17
N GLY A 72 4.36 -7.41 14.86
CA GLY A 72 5.73 -7.39 15.38
C GLY A 72 6.74 -8.28 14.64
N ALA A 73 6.30 -9.07 13.65
CA ALA A 73 7.19 -9.93 12.87
C ALA A 73 8.25 -9.16 12.06
N GLY A 74 8.03 -7.86 11.79
CA GLY A 74 9.02 -7.03 11.08
C GLY A 74 10.38 -6.91 11.77
N PHE A 75 10.41 -6.75 13.10
CA PHE A 75 11.67 -6.64 13.84
C PHE A 75 12.38 -8.00 13.96
N VAL A 76 11.60 -9.07 14.14
CA VAL A 76 12.11 -10.44 14.16
C VAL A 76 12.67 -10.83 12.78
N ALA A 77 11.98 -10.47 11.71
CA ALA A 77 12.44 -10.66 10.34
C ALA A 77 13.74 -9.89 10.05
N LEU A 78 13.85 -8.67 10.59
CA LEU A 78 15.09 -7.90 10.52
C LEU A 78 16.23 -8.62 11.25
N ALA A 79 16.00 -9.06 12.49
CA ALA A 79 16.98 -9.84 13.26
C ALA A 79 17.39 -11.13 12.55
N ALA A 80 16.45 -11.83 11.91
CA ALA A 80 16.73 -13.02 11.11
C ALA A 80 17.57 -12.68 9.86
N SER A 81 17.34 -11.52 9.24
CA SER A 81 18.09 -11.06 8.07
C SER A 81 19.55 -10.74 8.38
N LEU A 82 19.89 -10.43 9.64
CA LEU A 82 21.28 -10.27 10.06
C LEU A 82 22.10 -11.57 9.91
N ALA A 83 21.47 -12.75 9.86
CA ALA A 83 22.17 -14.00 9.57
C ALA A 83 22.87 -14.01 8.20
N VAL A 84 22.39 -13.20 7.25
CA VAL A 84 23.00 -13.01 5.92
C VAL A 84 24.30 -12.21 6.00
N VAL A 85 24.47 -11.42 7.07
CA VAL A 85 25.65 -10.59 7.33
C VAL A 85 26.23 -10.94 8.70
N PRO A 86 26.98 -12.05 8.83
CA PRO A 86 27.44 -12.56 10.13
C PRO A 86 28.35 -11.60 10.89
N THR A 87 28.96 -10.65 10.18
CA THR A 87 29.82 -9.62 10.76
C THR A 87 29.04 -8.55 11.52
N LEU A 88 27.75 -8.37 11.25
CA LEU A 88 26.91 -7.35 11.87
C LEU A 88 26.39 -7.85 13.24
N PRO A 89 26.82 -7.27 14.36
CA PRO A 89 26.42 -7.75 15.67
C PRO A 89 24.94 -7.43 15.93
N VAL A 90 24.22 -8.38 16.54
CA VAL A 90 22.82 -8.19 16.95
C VAL A 90 22.66 -6.99 17.89
N ALA A 91 23.68 -6.68 18.70
CA ALA A 91 23.71 -5.51 19.56
C ALA A 91 23.56 -4.17 18.78
N ALA A 92 23.95 -4.12 17.50
CA ALA A 92 23.76 -2.94 16.66
C ALA A 92 22.27 -2.60 16.46
N MET A 93 21.36 -3.57 16.57
CA MET A 93 19.91 -3.33 16.46
C MET A 93 19.38 -2.35 17.53
N VAL A 94 20.09 -2.17 18.64
CA VAL A 94 19.73 -1.16 19.66
C VAL A 94 19.70 0.25 19.06
N LEU A 95 20.53 0.53 18.05
CA LEU A 95 20.59 1.83 17.37
C LEU A 95 19.28 2.20 16.67
N ILE A 96 18.49 1.21 16.25
CA ILE A 96 17.22 1.42 15.52
C ILE A 96 15.99 1.11 16.38
N LEU A 97 16.16 0.61 17.61
CA LEU A 97 15.07 0.18 18.46
C LEU A 97 14.04 1.30 18.72
N GLY A 98 14.53 2.54 18.87
CA GLY A 98 13.67 3.71 19.09
C GLY A 98 12.79 4.04 17.88
N ILE A 99 13.35 3.96 16.66
CA ILE A 99 12.60 4.25 15.43
C ILE A 99 11.70 3.07 15.04
N ASP A 100 12.11 1.84 15.33
CA ASP A 100 11.39 0.62 14.95
C ASP A 100 9.98 0.59 15.54
N ARG A 101 9.75 1.26 16.68
CA ARG A 101 8.42 1.40 17.27
C ARG A 101 7.42 2.14 16.35
N PHE A 102 7.90 3.10 15.57
CA PHE A 102 7.07 3.91 14.66
C PHE A 102 7.07 3.37 13.23
N MET A 103 8.11 2.64 12.83
CA MET A 103 8.25 2.16 11.46
C MET A 103 7.13 1.24 10.94
N PRO A 104 6.42 0.42 11.74
CA PRO A 104 5.23 -0.28 11.28
C PRO A 104 4.21 0.64 10.60
N GLU A 105 3.95 1.81 11.18
CA GLU A 105 2.96 2.76 10.66
C GLU A 105 3.42 3.33 9.30
N CYS A 106 4.68 3.77 9.21
CA CYS A 106 5.27 4.25 7.96
C CYS A 106 5.23 3.18 6.86
N ARG A 107 5.55 1.93 7.19
CA ARG A 107 5.52 0.81 6.24
C ARG A 107 4.10 0.55 5.75
N SER A 108 3.12 0.55 6.65
CA SER A 108 1.72 0.37 6.30
C SER A 108 1.22 1.48 5.38
N LEU A 109 1.64 2.73 5.58
CA LEU A 109 1.29 3.84 4.69
C LEU A 109 1.81 3.62 3.26
N VAL A 110 3.10 3.26 3.13
CA VAL A 110 3.71 2.98 1.81
C VAL A 110 2.98 1.83 1.11
N ASN A 111 2.69 0.74 1.83
CA ASN A 111 1.99 -0.41 1.26
C ASN A 111 0.55 -0.05 0.83
N ILE A 112 -0.17 0.72 1.64
CA ILE A 112 -1.53 1.19 1.30
C ILE A 112 -1.51 2.05 0.04
N ILE A 113 -0.54 2.98 -0.07
CA ILE A 113 -0.38 3.82 -1.25
C ILE A 113 -0.08 2.95 -2.48
N GLY A 114 0.87 2.01 -2.37
CA GLY A 114 1.20 1.08 -3.45
C GLY A 114 0.00 0.26 -3.91
N ASN A 115 -0.80 -0.25 -2.98
CA ASN A 115 -2.02 -0.99 -3.29
C ASN A 115 -3.10 -0.12 -3.94
N ALA A 116 -3.25 1.13 -3.49
CA ALA A 116 -4.18 2.08 -4.11
C ALA A 116 -3.76 2.41 -5.55
N VAL A 117 -2.47 2.66 -5.78
CA VAL A 117 -1.91 2.88 -7.12
C VAL A 117 -2.09 1.65 -8.00
N ALA A 118 -1.83 0.45 -7.48
CA ALA A 118 -2.02 -0.80 -8.21
C ALA A 118 -3.48 -0.95 -8.70
N VAL A 119 -4.47 -0.62 -7.87
CA VAL A 119 -5.88 -0.62 -8.29
C VAL A 119 -6.11 0.35 -9.46
N VAL A 120 -5.61 1.58 -9.37
CA VAL A 120 -5.79 2.60 -10.41
C VAL A 120 -5.10 2.22 -11.72
N VAL A 121 -3.99 1.47 -11.65
CA VAL A 121 -3.26 0.99 -12.83
C VAL A 121 -3.90 -0.26 -13.44
N VAL A 122 -4.38 -1.20 -12.61
CA VAL A 122 -4.98 -2.46 -13.07
C VAL A 122 -6.40 -2.24 -13.61
N SER A 123 -7.21 -1.36 -12.99
CA SER A 123 -8.58 -1.07 -13.46
C SER A 123 -8.68 -0.73 -14.96
N PRO A 124 -7.86 0.16 -15.54
CA PRO A 124 -7.90 0.43 -16.98
C PRO A 124 -7.33 -0.71 -17.84
N TRP A 125 -6.41 -1.54 -17.32
CA TRP A 125 -5.92 -2.72 -18.04
C TRP A 125 -7.01 -3.78 -18.21
N GLU A 126 -7.87 -3.92 -17.20
CA GLU A 126 -9.02 -4.82 -17.23
C GLU A 126 -10.27 -4.20 -17.89
N GLY A 127 -10.20 -2.95 -18.37
CA GLY A 127 -11.36 -2.24 -18.93
C GLY A 127 -12.42 -1.84 -17.89
N GLU A 128 -12.10 -1.95 -16.60
CA GLU A 128 -12.98 -1.79 -15.44
C GLU A 128 -12.81 -0.43 -14.73
N LEU A 129 -12.49 0.62 -15.50
CA LEU A 129 -12.31 1.98 -15.02
C LEU A 129 -13.31 2.95 -15.70
N ASP A 130 -14.17 3.57 -14.90
CA ASP A 130 -14.98 4.71 -15.33
C ASP A 130 -14.11 5.98 -15.38
N ARG A 131 -13.59 6.28 -16.57
CA ARG A 131 -12.76 7.47 -16.82
C ARG A 131 -13.53 8.77 -16.65
N SER A 132 -14.83 8.79 -16.92
CA SER A 132 -15.67 9.99 -16.77
C SER A 132 -15.81 10.33 -15.29
N LYS A 133 -16.11 9.34 -14.45
CA LYS A 133 -16.18 9.49 -12.99
C LYS A 133 -14.82 9.85 -12.39
N MET A 134 -13.75 9.20 -12.84
CA MET A 134 -12.39 9.52 -12.39
C MET A 134 -12.02 10.98 -12.69
N ASN A 135 -12.28 11.44 -13.92
CA ASN A 135 -12.04 12.82 -14.30
C ASN A 135 -12.91 13.81 -13.50
N ALA A 136 -14.17 13.48 -13.21
CA ALA A 136 -15.02 14.32 -12.38
C ALA A 136 -14.45 14.47 -10.95
N VAL A 137 -14.08 13.34 -10.32
CA VAL A 137 -13.54 13.31 -8.96
C VAL A 137 -12.21 14.03 -8.85
N LEU A 138 -11.27 13.78 -9.79
CA LEU A 138 -9.95 14.43 -9.77
C LEU A 138 -10.00 15.93 -10.04
N ASN A 139 -11.01 16.40 -10.77
CA ASN A 139 -11.25 17.83 -11.00
C ASN A 139 -12.06 18.50 -9.87
N GLY A 140 -12.30 17.81 -8.75
CA GLY A 140 -13.04 18.37 -7.60
C GLY A 140 -14.54 18.55 -7.85
N ARG A 141 -15.10 17.96 -8.93
CA ARG A 141 -16.53 18.05 -9.28
C ARG A 141 -17.36 16.99 -8.52
N GLN A 142 -17.13 16.85 -7.21
CA GLN A 142 -17.79 15.84 -6.37
C GLN A 142 -19.28 16.14 -6.07
N ASP A 143 -19.79 17.32 -6.46
CA ASP A 143 -21.11 17.82 -6.04
C ASP A 143 -22.30 17.42 -6.92
N GLN A 144 -22.13 16.50 -7.87
CA GLN A 144 -23.29 15.83 -8.47
C GLN A 144 -23.41 14.46 -7.84
N GLN A 145 -24.25 14.38 -6.79
CA GLN A 145 -24.83 13.12 -6.33
C GLN A 145 -25.36 12.38 -7.56
N ILE A 146 -24.67 11.33 -8.00
CA ILE A 146 -25.21 10.36 -8.95
C ILE A 146 -26.12 9.47 -8.10
N PRO A 147 -27.46 9.56 -8.21
CA PRO A 147 -28.35 8.73 -7.42
C PRO A 147 -28.14 7.27 -7.84
N ILE A 148 -28.04 6.39 -6.85
CA ILE A 148 -27.76 4.95 -7.07
C ILE A 148 -28.99 4.21 -7.66
N ASP A 149 -30.09 4.93 -7.91
CA ASP A 149 -31.39 4.41 -8.39
C ASP A 149 -31.83 4.96 -9.77
N GLY A 150 -30.89 5.43 -10.61
CA GLY A 150 -31.17 5.68 -12.03
C GLY A 150 -32.14 6.83 -12.35
N THR A 151 -32.53 7.64 -11.37
CA THR A 151 -33.36 8.84 -11.61
C THR A 151 -32.48 10.07 -11.71
N VAL A 152 -32.45 10.71 -12.89
CA VAL A 152 -31.80 12.01 -13.09
C VAL A 152 -32.87 13.09 -12.92
N THR A 153 -32.78 13.91 -11.88
CA THR A 153 -33.53 15.17 -11.80
C THR A 153 -32.70 16.27 -12.43
N LEU A 154 -33.17 16.79 -13.57
CA LEU A 154 -32.58 17.97 -14.21
C LEU A 154 -33.14 19.22 -13.52
N ASN A 155 -32.26 19.99 -12.88
CA ASN A 155 -32.38 21.40 -12.51
C ASN A 155 -33.81 21.97 -12.29
N GLY A 156 -34.21 22.08 -11.02
CA GLY A 156 -35.05 23.20 -10.56
C GLY A 156 -36.54 23.24 -10.94
N ALA A 157 -37.10 22.23 -11.60
CA ALA A 157 -38.55 22.14 -11.77
C ALA A 157 -39.18 21.42 -10.56
N GLN A 158 -40.12 22.09 -9.88
CA GLN A 158 -40.99 21.47 -8.89
C GLN A 158 -41.79 20.31 -9.52
N PRO A 159 -42.07 19.23 -8.78
CA PRO A 159 -42.93 18.16 -9.28
C PRO A 159 -44.32 18.74 -9.54
N VAL A 160 -44.80 18.67 -10.77
CA VAL A 160 -46.20 18.97 -11.07
C VAL A 160 -47.01 17.78 -10.55
N ASP A 161 -47.78 18.04 -9.49
CA ASP A 161 -48.74 17.11 -8.89
C ASP A 161 -49.76 16.67 -9.96
N GLY A 162 -49.88 15.35 -10.14
CA GLY A 162 -50.80 14.69 -11.07
C GLY A 162 -52.19 14.44 -10.48
N SER A 163 -52.63 15.25 -9.51
CA SER A 163 -54.00 15.25 -8.98
C SER A 163 -54.57 16.67 -9.14
N ALA A 164 -55.72 16.96 -9.74
CA ALA A 164 -56.93 16.24 -10.14
C ALA A 164 -57.67 17.15 -11.17
N PRO A 165 -58.95 16.99 -11.52
CA PRO A 165 -59.83 15.83 -11.62
C PRO A 165 -60.16 15.41 -13.06
#